data_AF-A0A7C4YHD4-F1
#
_entry.id   AF-A0A7C4YHD4-F1
#
_cell.length_a   1.000
_cell.length_b   1.000
_cell.length_c   1.000
_cell.angle_alpha   90.00
_cell.angle_beta   90.00
_cell.angle_gamma   90.00
#
_symmetry.space_group_name_H-M   'P 1'
#
loop_
_entity.id
_entity.type
_entity.pdbx_description
1 polymer ?
#
loop_
_entity_poly.entity_id
_entity_poly.type
_entity_poly.pdbx_seq_one_letter_code
_entity_poly.pdbx_strand_id
1 'polypeptide(L)'
;MKQTIRSRKREACEREALRKRVKYFYRRLNRSDWEDCFALIDPQLTRTGKVKVDVYSRLMESFKTAYGSVNPRWTRLSLHLQVAKNQRDSRPFAYVYVIWQDAAHGYHLFRERWIKENGQWYTRVVALVPNRSEK
;
A
#
# COMPACT_ATOMS: atom_id res chain seq x y z
N MET A 1 7.46 27.25 19.75
CA MET A 1 6.18 26.49 19.93
C MET A 1 5.26 26.40 18.69
N LYS A 2 5.08 27.46 17.87
CA LYS A 2 4.09 27.44 16.75
C LYS A 2 4.41 26.46 15.59
N GLN A 3 5.69 26.20 15.29
CA GLN A 3 6.09 25.27 14.21
C GLN A 3 5.75 23.80 14.54
N THR A 4 5.89 23.39 15.79
CA THR A 4 5.65 22.01 16.25
C THR A 4 4.16 21.61 16.10
N ILE A 5 3.24 22.54 16.38
CA ILE A 5 1.79 22.30 16.28
C ILE A 5 1.36 22.15 14.81
N ARG A 6 1.87 23.01 13.90
CA ARG A 6 1.59 22.91 12.46
C ARG A 6 2.11 21.59 11.86
N SER A 7 3.29 21.15 12.30
CA SER A 7 3.88 19.87 11.89
C SER A 7 3.00 18.68 12.31
N ARG A 8 2.55 18.64 13.57
CA ARG A 8 1.67 17.58 14.09
C ARG A 8 0.31 17.55 13.38
N LYS A 9 -0.30 18.71 13.12
CA LYS A 9 -1.58 18.79 12.39
C LYS A 9 -1.43 18.25 10.96
N ARG A 10 -0.34 18.61 10.27
CA ARG A 10 -0.02 18.08 8.94
C ARG A 10 0.15 16.55 8.99
N GLU A 11 0.95 16.03 9.92
CA GLU A 11 1.16 14.59 10.08
C GLU A 11 -0.15 13.82 10.32
N ALA A 12 -1.05 14.37 11.16
CA ALA A 12 -2.35 13.77 11.41
C ALA A 12 -3.21 13.72 10.13
N CYS A 13 -3.26 14.81 9.35
CA CYS A 13 -3.94 14.84 8.06
C CYS A 13 -3.37 13.82 7.07
N GLU A 14 -2.03 13.71 6.98
CA GLU A 14 -1.38 12.73 6.12
C GLU A 14 -1.68 11.30 6.53
N ARG A 15 -1.67 11.01 7.84
CA ARG A 15 -2.03 9.70 8.37
C ARG A 15 -3.45 9.33 7.97
N GLU A 16 -4.40 10.25 8.12
CA GLU A 16 -5.80 9.98 7.79
C GLU A 16 -6.00 9.78 6.29
N ALA A 17 -5.37 10.61 5.45
CA ALA A 17 -5.39 10.44 4.00
C ALA A 17 -4.83 9.08 3.58
N LEU A 18 -3.70 8.66 4.15
CA LEU A 18 -3.10 7.36 3.88
C LEU A 18 -3.97 6.20 4.39
N ARG A 19 -4.53 6.29 5.60
CA ARG A 19 -5.47 5.27 6.11
C ARG A 19 -6.64 5.04 5.17
N LYS A 20 -7.25 6.12 4.66
CA LYS A 20 -8.36 6.03 3.69
C LYS A 20 -7.92 5.31 2.41
N ARG A 21 -6.72 5.62 1.88
CA ARG A 21 -6.17 4.96 0.69
C ARG A 21 -5.86 3.49 0.92
N VAL A 22 -5.27 3.12 2.05
CA VAL A 22 -5.01 1.71 2.42
C VAL A 22 -6.34 0.94 2.53
N LYS A 23 -7.33 1.48 3.25
CA LYS A 23 -8.67 0.86 3.33
C LYS A 23 -9.32 0.69 1.95
N TYR A 24 -9.20 1.71 1.09
CA TYR A 24 -9.70 1.66 -0.28
C TYR A 24 -9.03 0.54 -1.08
N PHE A 25 -7.70 0.41 -1.01
CA PHE A 25 -6.92 -0.65 -1.66
C PHE A 25 -7.42 -2.04 -1.27
N TYR A 26 -7.46 -2.36 0.03
CA TYR A 26 -7.90 -3.69 0.48
C TYR A 26 -9.36 -4.00 0.15
N ARG A 27 -10.23 -2.98 0.13
CA ARG A 27 -11.62 -3.17 -0.31
C ARG A 27 -11.70 -3.56 -1.79
N ARG A 28 -10.91 -2.91 -2.65
CA ARG A 28 -10.84 -3.22 -4.08
C ARG A 28 -10.20 -4.59 -4.33
N LEU A 29 -9.14 -4.91 -3.59
CA LEU A 29 -8.50 -6.24 -3.59
C LEU A 29 -9.53 -7.35 -3.31
N ASN A 30 -10.34 -7.19 -2.25
CA ASN A 30 -11.37 -8.16 -1.91
C ASN A 30 -12.53 -8.24 -2.91
N ARG A 31 -12.72 -7.23 -3.77
CA ARG A 31 -13.70 -7.25 -4.86
C ARG A 31 -13.15 -7.78 -6.19
N SER A 32 -11.85 -8.05 -6.27
CA SER A 32 -11.17 -8.36 -7.52
C SER A 32 -11.18 -7.20 -8.53
N ASP A 33 -11.30 -5.95 -8.04
CA ASP A 33 -11.26 -4.75 -8.87
C ASP A 33 -9.79 -4.40 -9.20
N TRP A 34 -9.16 -5.18 -10.08
CA TRP A 34 -7.70 -5.12 -10.31
C TRP A 34 -7.22 -3.82 -10.92
N GLU A 35 -7.98 -3.26 -11.86
CA GLU A 35 -7.66 -1.96 -12.49
C GLU A 35 -7.67 -0.83 -11.46
N ASP A 36 -8.65 -0.84 -10.55
CA ASP A 36 -8.72 0.13 -9.45
C ASP A 36 -7.58 -0.03 -8.46
N CYS A 37 -7.12 -1.26 -8.22
CA CYS A 37 -5.93 -1.48 -7.40
C CYS A 37 -4.66 -1.00 -8.13
N PHE A 38 -4.55 -1.27 -9.43
CA PHE A 38 -3.44 -0.86 -10.28
C PHE A 38 -3.34 0.67 -10.36
N ALA A 39 -4.47 1.38 -10.42
CA ALA A 39 -4.54 2.84 -10.40
C ALA A 39 -3.98 3.47 -9.11
N LEU A 40 -3.80 2.69 -8.04
CA LEU A 40 -3.18 3.13 -6.79
C LEU A 40 -1.67 2.94 -6.79
N ILE A 41 -1.08 2.26 -7.77
CA ILE A 41 0.37 2.04 -7.87
C ILE A 41 1.07 3.37 -8.18
N ASP A 42 2.26 3.54 -7.61
CA ASP A 42 3.18 4.64 -7.90
C ASP A 42 3.27 4.91 -9.41
N PRO A 43 2.81 6.09 -9.90
CA PRO A 43 2.78 6.41 -11.32
C PRO A 43 4.15 6.32 -12.00
N GLN A 44 5.25 6.48 -11.25
CA GLN A 44 6.59 6.31 -11.81
C GLN A 44 6.89 4.85 -12.21
N LEU A 45 6.27 3.88 -11.53
CA LEU A 45 6.42 2.46 -11.87
C LEU A 45 5.56 2.06 -13.06
N THR A 46 4.36 2.64 -13.18
CA THR A 46 3.43 2.30 -14.27
C THR A 46 3.78 3.03 -15.57
N ARG A 47 4.12 4.33 -15.53
CA ARG A 47 4.48 5.11 -16.73
C ARG A 47 5.78 4.66 -17.39
N THR A 48 6.71 4.10 -16.62
CA THR A 48 7.96 3.53 -17.16
C THR A 48 7.78 2.14 -17.76
N GLY A 49 6.55 1.59 -17.74
CA GLY A 49 6.25 0.24 -18.24
C GLY A 49 6.81 -0.89 -17.37
N LYS A 50 7.41 -0.57 -16.21
CA LYS A 50 7.97 -1.58 -15.28
C LYS A 50 6.89 -2.47 -14.68
N VAL A 51 5.66 -1.97 -14.60
CA VAL A 51 4.49 -2.73 -14.15
C VAL A 51 3.40 -2.55 -15.18
N LYS A 52 2.93 -3.67 -15.73
CA LYS A 52 1.79 -3.70 -16.66
C LYS A 52 0.55 -4.21 -15.93
N VAL A 53 -0.62 -3.71 -16.30
CA VAL A 53 -1.89 -4.04 -15.64
C VAL A 53 -2.22 -5.54 -15.76
N ASP A 54 -1.94 -6.17 -16.90
CA ASP A 54 -2.19 -7.60 -17.13
C ASP A 54 -1.32 -8.49 -16.23
N VAL A 55 -0.05 -8.12 -16.03
CA VAL A 55 0.87 -8.83 -15.14
C VAL A 55 0.44 -8.64 -13.69
N TYR A 56 0.14 -7.41 -13.30
CA TYR A 56 -0.34 -7.07 -11.97
C TYR A 56 -1.61 -7.83 -11.60
N SER A 57 -2.62 -7.79 -12.47
CA SER A 57 -3.91 -8.47 -12.26
C SER A 57 -3.73 -9.96 -12.03
N ARG A 58 -2.93 -10.64 -12.87
CA ARG A 58 -2.63 -12.08 -12.71
C ARG A 58 -1.98 -12.38 -11.37
N LEU A 59 -0.98 -11.61 -10.97
CA LEU A 59 -0.29 -11.83 -9.69
C LEU A 59 -1.22 -11.62 -8.48
N MET A 60 -2.06 -10.59 -8.52
CA MET A 60 -3.03 -10.32 -7.46
C MET A 60 -4.16 -11.36 -7.41
N GLU A 61 -4.56 -11.89 -8.58
CA GLU A 61 -5.49 -13.00 -8.69
C GLU A 61 -4.89 -14.28 -8.09
N SER A 62 -3.67 -14.67 -8.47
CA SER A 62 -2.98 -15.82 -7.87
C SER A 62 -2.87 -15.70 -6.35
N PHE A 63 -2.56 -14.51 -5.85
CA PHE A 63 -2.54 -14.24 -4.42
C PHE A 63 -3.91 -14.43 -3.76
N LYS A 64 -4.97 -13.88 -4.36
CA LYS A 64 -6.32 -14.00 -3.84
C LYS A 64 -6.84 -15.43 -3.92
N THR A 65 -6.48 -16.20 -4.94
CA THR A 65 -6.79 -17.63 -5.01
C THR A 65 -6.14 -18.40 -3.87
N ALA A 66 -4.89 -18.08 -3.51
CA ALA A 66 -4.17 -18.78 -2.45
C ALA A 66 -4.69 -18.49 -1.03
N TYR A 67 -5.20 -17.28 -0.77
CA TYR A 67 -5.57 -16.83 0.59
C TYR A 67 -7.05 -16.47 0.76
N GLY A 68 -7.81 -16.34 -0.33
CA GLY A 68 -9.17 -15.84 -0.32
C GLY A 68 -9.27 -14.37 0.08
N SER A 69 -10.33 -14.03 0.82
CA SER A 69 -10.55 -12.67 1.32
C SER A 69 -9.47 -12.25 2.31
N VAL A 70 -8.91 -11.06 2.09
CA VAL A 70 -7.92 -10.44 2.96
C VAL A 70 -8.64 -9.52 3.93
N ASN A 71 -8.66 -9.84 5.21
CA ASN A 71 -9.33 -9.03 6.23
C ASN A 71 -8.31 -8.28 7.09
N PRO A 72 -7.99 -7.00 6.81
CA PRO A 72 -7.13 -6.21 7.68
C PRO A 72 -7.71 -6.13 9.09
N ARG A 73 -6.96 -6.63 10.07
CA ARG A 73 -7.33 -6.56 11.50
C ARG A 73 -6.67 -5.38 12.19
N TRP A 74 -5.46 -5.03 11.76
CA TRP A 74 -4.72 -3.92 12.33
C TRP A 74 -3.83 -3.26 11.30
N THR A 75 -3.67 -1.94 11.42
CA THR A 75 -2.82 -1.14 10.53
C THR A 75 -2.04 -0.09 11.31
N ARG A 76 -0.71 -0.10 11.16
CA ARG A 76 0.19 0.93 11.71
C ARG A 76 0.92 1.67 10.61
N LEU A 77 1.00 2.99 10.76
CA LEU A 77 1.63 3.89 9.79
C LEU A 77 2.89 4.53 10.39
N SER A 78 4.01 4.39 9.68
CA SER A 78 5.25 5.11 9.91
C SER A 78 5.45 6.13 8.80
N LEU A 79 5.23 7.42 9.08
CA LEU A 79 5.35 8.48 8.08
C LEU A 79 6.77 9.05 8.04
N HIS A 80 7.27 9.28 6.83
CA HIS A 80 8.57 9.89 6.55
C HIS A 80 8.33 11.08 5.61
N LEU A 81 7.82 12.18 6.18
CA LEU A 81 7.43 13.38 5.43
C LEU A 81 8.59 14.33 5.12
N GLN A 82 9.70 14.19 5.85
CA GLN A 82 10.93 14.92 5.63
C GLN A 82 11.93 13.94 5.04
N VAL A 83 12.11 13.98 3.72
CA VAL A 83 13.08 13.11 3.05
C VAL A 83 14.41 13.83 2.99
N ALA A 84 15.46 13.17 3.48
CA ALA A 84 16.82 13.69 3.40
C ALA A 84 17.30 13.73 1.93
N LYS A 85 18.17 14.67 1.59
CA LYS A 85 18.73 14.88 0.24
C LYS A 85 19.44 13.64 -0.36
N ASN A 86 19.70 12.62 0.46
CA ASN A 86 20.58 11.50 0.13
C ASN A 86 19.81 10.23 -0.28
N GLN A 87 18.49 10.31 -0.47
CA GLN A 87 17.68 9.16 -0.90
C GLN A 87 17.51 9.13 -2.43
N ARG A 88 17.55 7.92 -3.00
CA ARG A 88 17.28 7.66 -4.43
C ARG A 88 15.90 8.14 -4.89
N ASP A 89 14.95 8.21 -3.97
CA ASP A 89 13.63 8.82 -4.18
C ASP A 89 13.40 9.86 -3.09
N SER A 90 13.28 11.13 -3.49
CA SER A 90 13.12 12.27 -2.59
C SER A 90 11.67 12.51 -2.18
N ARG A 91 10.71 11.74 -2.72
CA ARG A 91 9.28 11.92 -2.41
C ARG A 91 8.95 11.43 -1.00
N PRO A 92 8.10 12.15 -0.25
CA PRO A 92 7.62 11.70 1.04
C PRO A 92 7.07 10.28 0.96
N PHE A 93 7.35 9.46 1.96
CA PHE A 93 6.90 8.07 1.95
C PHE A 93 6.39 7.63 3.31
N ALA A 94 5.78 6.46 3.34
CA ALA A 94 5.32 5.80 4.54
C ALA A 94 5.55 4.30 4.45
N TYR A 95 5.83 3.70 5.60
CA TYR A 95 5.65 2.26 5.77
C TYR A 95 4.28 2.00 6.40
N VAL A 96 3.54 1.10 5.78
CA VAL A 96 2.23 0.63 6.25
C VAL A 96 2.40 -0.82 6.66
N TYR A 97 2.21 -1.08 7.95
CA TYR A 97 2.25 -2.41 8.52
C TYR A 97 0.81 -2.89 8.67
N VAL A 98 0.44 -3.96 7.98
CA VAL A 98 -0.91 -4.51 7.99
C VAL A 98 -0.87 -5.92 8.54
N ILE A 99 -1.55 -6.14 9.66
CA ILE A 99 -1.88 -7.49 10.10
C ILE A 99 -3.24 -7.81 9.51
N TRP A 100 -3.33 -8.89 8.75
CA TRP A 100 -4.56 -9.33 8.11
C TRP A 100 -4.80 -10.82 8.37
N GLN A 101 -6.07 -11.21 8.25
CA GLN A 101 -6.51 -12.59 8.39
C GLN A 101 -7.01 -13.09 7.04
N ASP A 102 -6.56 -14.28 6.64
CA ASP A 102 -6.99 -14.96 5.43
C ASP A 102 -8.31 -15.73 5.61
N ALA A 103 -8.83 -16.33 4.53
CA ALA A 103 -10.08 -17.10 4.58
C ALA A 103 -9.98 -18.39 5.41
N ALA A 104 -8.78 -18.91 5.63
CA ALA A 104 -8.51 -20.07 6.50
C ALA A 104 -8.19 -19.64 7.95
N HIS A 105 -8.50 -18.40 8.31
CA HIS A 105 -8.24 -17.80 9.63
C HIS A 105 -6.77 -17.64 10.00
N GLY A 106 -5.84 -17.82 9.06
CA GLY A 106 -4.42 -17.56 9.24
C GLY A 106 -4.10 -16.08 9.31
N TYR A 107 -3.20 -15.68 10.21
CA TYR A 107 -2.75 -14.29 10.36
C TYR A 107 -1.43 -14.06 9.64
N HIS A 108 -1.35 -12.91 8.97
CA HIS A 108 -0.21 -12.53 8.15
C HIS A 108 0.15 -11.07 8.41
N LEU A 109 1.43 -10.74 8.19
CA LEU A 109 1.94 -9.38 8.27
C LEU A 109 2.48 -8.94 6.92
N PHE A 110 1.98 -7.82 6.41
CA PHE A 110 2.61 -7.10 5.30
C PHE A 110 3.25 -5.80 5.78
N ARG A 111 4.43 -5.52 5.23
CA ARG A 111 5.06 -4.20 5.27
C ARG A 111 5.07 -3.63 3.88
N GLU A 112 4.16 -2.70 3.64
CA GLU A 112 4.01 -2.03 2.36
C GLU A 112 4.71 -0.68 2.39
N ARG A 113 5.26 -0.27 1.23
CA ARG A 113 5.77 1.08 1.05
C ARG A 113 4.77 1.89 0.24
N TRP A 114 4.40 3.06 0.76
CA TRP A 114 3.55 4.03 0.09
C TRP A 114 4.36 5.31 -0.16
N ILE A 115 4.19 5.92 -1.32
CA ILE A 115 4.86 7.16 -1.72
C ILE A 115 3.80 8.25 -1.91
N LYS A 116 4.14 9.48 -1.59
CA LYS A 116 3.31 10.65 -1.84
C LYS A 116 3.78 11.39 -3.08
N GLU A 117 2.87 11.65 -4.00
CA GLU A 117 3.11 12.46 -5.20
C GLU A 117 1.90 13.36 -5.45
N ASN A 118 2.12 14.65 -5.76
CA ASN A 118 1.06 15.62 -6.06
C ASN A 118 -0.11 15.63 -5.04
N GLY A 119 0.20 15.54 -3.75
CA GLY A 119 -0.82 15.55 -2.69
C GLY A 119 -1.49 14.20 -2.41
N GLN A 120 -1.25 13.17 -3.23
CA GLN A 120 -1.89 11.86 -3.12
C GLN A 120 -0.91 10.75 -2.73
N TRP A 121 -1.42 9.71 -2.08
CA TRP A 121 -0.66 8.54 -1.66
C TRP A 121 -0.87 7.38 -2.64
N TYR A 122 0.23 6.77 -3.05
CA TYR A 122 0.29 5.64 -3.98
C TYR A 122 1.06 4.48 -3.34
N THR A 123 0.67 3.25 -3.65
CA THR A 123 1.34 2.04 -3.17
C THR A 123 2.50 1.65 -4.08
N ARG A 124 3.52 1.00 -3.52
CA ARG A 124 4.55 0.28 -4.27
C ARG A 124 4.39 -1.23 -4.20
N VAL A 125 3.24 -1.70 -3.76
CA VAL A 125 2.85 -3.11 -3.87
C VAL A 125 2.51 -3.38 -5.33
N VAL A 126 3.44 -4.02 -6.03
CA VAL A 126 3.30 -4.40 -7.46
C VAL A 126 2.97 -5.88 -7.62
N ALA A 127 3.09 -6.65 -6.54
CA ALA A 127 2.71 -8.05 -6.45
C ALA A 127 2.62 -8.43 -4.97
N LEU A 128 1.80 -9.44 -4.67
CA LEU A 128 1.81 -10.15 -3.39
C LEU A 128 2.11 -11.61 -3.72
N VAL A 129 3.20 -12.16 -3.20
CA VAL A 129 3.62 -13.53 -3.52
C VAL A 129 3.09 -14.47 -2.43
N PRO A 130 2.38 -15.55 -2.78
CA PRO A 130 2.02 -16.57 -1.82
C PRO A 130 3.24 -17.25 -1.23
N ASN A 131 3.29 -17.35 0.10
CA ASN A 131 4.27 -18.15 0.83
C ASN A 131 3.74 -19.54 1.19
N ARG A 132 2.51 -19.88 0.79
CA ARG A 132 2.00 -21.24 0.94
C ARG A 132 2.71 -22.10 -0.10
N SER A 133 3.61 -22.98 0.34
CA SER A 133 4.09 -24.08 -0.47
C SER A 133 2.86 -24.82 -0.99
N GLU A 134 2.70 -24.90 -2.31
CA GLU A 134 1.72 -25.79 -2.91
C GLU A 134 1.95 -27.19 -2.31
N LYS A 135 0.94 -27.72 -1.64
CA LYS A 135 0.89 -29.11 -1.18
C LYS A 135 -0.06 -29.86 -2.09
#